data_AF-A0A545SS97-F1
#
_entry.id   AF-A0A545SS97-F1
#
_cell.length_a   1.000
_cell.length_b   1.000
_cell.length_c   1.000
_cell.angle_alpha   90.00
_cell.angle_beta   90.00
_cell.angle_gamma   90.00
#
_symmetry.space_group_name_H-M   'P 1'
#
loop_
_entity.id
_entity.type
_entity.pdbx_description
1 polymer ?
#
loop_
_entity_poly.entity_id
_entity_poly.type
_entity_poly.pdbx_seq_one_letter_code
_entity_poly.pdbx_strand_id
1 'polypeptide(L)' 'MNANQLINMVIRIVTRRLINKGVNAGLDAASRRGKRPEDMTPEERKAARNTKETAKRTRQTMRILRRR' A
#
# COMPACT_ATOMS: atom_id res chain seq x y z
N MET A 1 23.97 -21.79 -18.68
CA MET A 1 23.30 -21.05 -17.59
C MET A 1 24.06 -19.76 -17.39
N ASN A 2 23.43 -18.62 -17.65
CA ASN A 2 24.14 -17.34 -17.70
C ASN A 2 24.18 -16.72 -16.30
N ALA A 3 25.37 -16.44 -15.77
CA ALA A 3 25.53 -15.70 -14.52
C ALA A 3 24.73 -14.37 -14.54
N ASN A 4 24.59 -13.76 -15.72
CA ASN A 4 23.74 -12.59 -15.94
C ASN A 4 22.25 -12.83 -15.62
N GLN A 5 21.71 -14.01 -15.90
CA GLN A 5 20.31 -14.34 -15.55
C GLN A 5 20.14 -14.45 -14.03
N LEU A 6 21.16 -14.95 -13.34
CA LEU A 6 21.17 -15.11 -11.90
C LEU A 6 21.26 -13.75 -11.21
N ILE A 7 22.13 -12.86 -11.70
CA ILE A 7 22.24 -11.46 -11.24
C ILE A 7 20.93 -10.70 -11.49
N ASN A 8 20.34 -10.82 -12.68
CA ASN A 8 19.07 -10.16 -13.00
C ASN A 8 17.93 -10.66 -12.11
N MET A 9 17.90 -11.95 -11.77
CA MET A 9 16.94 -12.48 -10.80
C MET A 9 17.16 -11.90 -9.40
N VAL A 10 18.41 -11.87 -8.91
CA VAL A 10 18.74 -11.36 -7.57
C VAL A 10 18.36 -9.89 -7.45
N ILE A 11 18.78 -9.05 -8.40
CA ILE A 11 18.44 -7.62 -8.42
C ILE A 11 16.92 -7.45 -8.44
N ARG A 12 16.21 -8.19 -9.30
CA ARG A 12 14.75 -8.09 -9.39
C ARG A 12 14.05 -8.50 -8.08
N ILE A 13 14.54 -9.53 -7.40
CA ILE A 13 14.00 -9.98 -6.12
C ILE A 13 14.28 -8.96 -5.02
N VAL A 14 15.50 -8.43 -4.95
CA VAL A 14 15.91 -7.43 -3.95
C VAL A 14 15.16 -6.13 -4.15
N THR A 15 15.11 -5.59 -5.37
CA THR A 15 14.35 -4.38 -5.70
C THR A 15 12.87 -4.55 -5.40
N ARG A 16 12.27 -5.68 -5.78
CA ARG A 16 10.87 -5.97 -5.45
C ARG A 16 10.62 -6.02 -3.95
N ARG A 17 11.52 -6.65 -3.17
CA ARG A 17 11.41 -6.72 -1.71
C ARG A 17 11.61 -5.36 -1.06
N LEU A 18 12.56 -4.56 -1.54
CA LEU A 18 12.84 -3.20 -1.05
C LEU A 18 11.69 -2.25 -1.36
N ILE A 19 11.15 -2.24 -2.58
CA ILE A 19 9.99 -1.43 -2.93
C ILE A 19 8.79 -1.85 -2.09
N ASN A 20 8.49 -3.15 -1.99
CA ASN A 20 7.37 -3.63 -1.18
C ASN A 20 7.53 -3.25 0.30
N LYS A 21 8.72 -3.39 0.87
CA LYS A 21 8.97 -2.99 2.27
C LYS A 21 8.99 -1.47 2.45
N GLY A 22 9.60 -0.73 1.54
CA GLY A 22 9.71 0.73 1.58
C GLY A 22 8.37 1.43 1.36
N VAL A 23 7.55 0.95 0.44
CA VAL A 23 6.17 1.45 0.23
C VAL A 23 5.30 1.11 1.42
N ASN A 24 5.35 -0.13 1.95
CA ASN A 24 4.56 -0.49 3.13
C ASN A 24 4.98 0.29 4.39
N ALA A 25 6.29 0.46 4.60
CA ALA A 25 6.82 1.24 5.72
C ALA A 25 6.55 2.75 5.54
N GLY A 26 6.68 3.26 4.32
CA GLY A 26 6.36 4.65 3.98
C GLY A 26 4.88 4.95 4.12
N LEU A 27 4.00 4.03 3.70
CA LEU A 27 2.56 4.15 3.84
C LEU A 27 2.12 3.96 5.31
N ASP A 28 2.71 3.02 6.07
CA ASP A 28 2.41 2.86 7.50
C ASP A 28 2.93 4.07 8.31
N ALA A 29 4.14 4.56 8.00
CA ALA A 29 4.66 5.79 8.58
C ALA A 29 3.79 6.99 8.21
N ALA A 30 3.40 7.16 6.94
CA ALA A 30 2.49 8.23 6.53
C ALA A 30 1.08 8.07 7.12
N SER A 31 0.60 6.84 7.31
CA SER A 31 -0.69 6.55 7.90
C SER A 31 -0.69 6.76 9.42
N ARG A 32 0.43 6.48 10.11
CA ARG A 32 0.60 6.73 11.55
C ARG A 32 0.95 8.17 11.86
N ARG A 33 1.63 8.85 10.93
CA ARG A 33 2.04 10.25 10.99
C ARG A 33 1.03 11.17 10.30
N GLY A 34 -0.03 10.60 9.74
CA GLY A 34 -1.21 11.33 9.28
C GLY A 34 -1.85 12.01 10.49
N LYS A 35 -2.20 13.29 10.32
CA LYS A 35 -2.84 14.12 11.35
C LYS A 35 -3.97 13.34 12.04
N ARG A 36 -4.08 13.46 13.36
CA ARG A 36 -5.23 12.88 14.08
C ARG A 36 -6.51 13.44 13.46
N PRO A 37 -7.63 12.70 13.44
CA PRO A 37 -8.88 13.20 12.85
C PRO A 37 -9.27 14.58 13.41
N GLU A 38 -8.87 14.84 14.65
CA GLU A 38 -9.02 16.07 15.43
C GLU A 38 -8.25 17.27 14.83
N ASP A 39 -7.07 17.03 14.26
CA ASP A 39 -6.15 18.03 13.71
C ASP A 39 -6.31 18.21 12.18
N MET A 40 -7.21 17.45 11.55
CA MET A 40 -7.47 17.52 10.11
C MET A 40 -8.47 18.65 9.80
N THR A 41 -8.21 19.39 8.72
CA THR A 41 -9.21 20.32 8.20
C THR A 41 -10.47 19.55 7.74
N PRO A 42 -11.64 20.20 7.68
CA PRO A 42 -12.88 19.56 7.21
C PRO A 42 -12.74 18.92 5.82
N GLU A 43 -11.95 19.55 4.94
CA GLU A 43 -11.65 19.08 3.58
C GLU A 43 -10.75 17.83 3.58
N GLU A 44 -9.67 17.85 4.35
CA GLU A 44 -8.77 16.70 4.54
C GLU A 44 -9.53 15.49 5.12
N ARG A 45 -10.43 15.74 6.07
CA ARG A 45 -11.27 14.71 6.69
C ARG A 45 -12.26 14.09 5.69
N LYS A 46 -12.83 14.89 4.78
CA LYS A 46 -13.75 14.41 3.73
C LYS A 46 -13.00 13.57 2.69
N ALA A 47 -11.83 14.02 2.27
CA ALA A 47 -10.96 13.26 1.37
C ALA A 47 -10.58 11.89 1.98
N ALA A 48 -10.12 11.88 3.24
CA ALA A 48 -9.75 10.65 3.93
C ALA A 48 -10.94 9.68 4.11
N ARG A 49 -12.15 10.19 4.36
CA ARG A 49 -13.37 9.36 4.44
C ARG A 49 -13.70 8.72 3.10
N ASN A 50 -13.67 9.47 2.01
CA ASN A 50 -13.92 8.96 0.67
C ASN A 50 -12.93 7.86 0.29
N THR A 51 -11.64 8.06 0.56
CA THR A 51 -10.61 7.03 0.29
C THR A 51 -10.84 5.76 1.12
N LYS A 52 -11.19 5.90 2.41
CA LYS A 52 -11.51 4.75 3.28
C LYS A 52 -12.73 3.98 2.81
N GLU A 53 -13.77 4.67 2.33
CA GLU A 53 -14.98 4.03 1.83
C GLU A 53 -14.72 3.24 0.56
N THR A 54 -14.02 3.83 -0.41
CA THR A 54 -13.60 3.15 -1.64
C THR A 54 -12.76 1.91 -1.31
N ALA A 55 -11.77 2.04 -0.42
CA ALA A 55 -10.95 0.92 0.00
C ALA A 55 -11.78 -0.20 0.69
N LYS A 56 -12.80 0.15 1.49
CA LYS A 56 -13.73 -0.82 2.09
C LYS A 56 -14.52 -1.58 1.03
N ARG A 57 -15.11 -0.87 0.05
CA ARG A 57 -15.88 -1.48 -1.03
C ARG A 57 -15.01 -2.42 -1.85
N THR A 58 -13.80 -1.99 -2.25
CA THR A 58 -12.84 -2.85 -2.96
C THR A 58 -12.49 -4.09 -2.16
N ARG A 59 -12.22 -3.97 -0.85
CA ARG A 59 -11.94 -5.13 0.02
C ARG A 59 -13.12 -6.10 0.09
N GLN A 60 -14.36 -5.60 0.12
CA GLN A 60 -15.56 -6.44 0.11
C GLN A 60 -15.67 -7.20 -1.22
N THR A 61 -15.52 -6.52 -2.35
CA THR A 61 -15.52 -7.16 -3.67
C THR A 61 -14.44 -8.24 -3.78
N MET A 62 -13.21 -7.94 -3.35
CA MET A 62 -12.11 -8.91 -3.37
C MET A 62 -12.36 -10.11 -2.45
N ARG A 63 -13.02 -9.93 -1.30
CA ARG A 63 -13.41 -11.05 -0.42
C ARG A 63 -14.45 -11.96 -1.07
N ILE A 64 -15.39 -11.39 -1.83
CA ILE A 64 -16.38 -12.17 -2.57
C ILE A 64 -15.68 -12.97 -3.67
N LEU A 65 -14.79 -12.32 -4.44
CA LEU A 65 -14.01 -12.98 -5.50
C LEU A 65 -13.11 -14.11 -4.97
N ARG A 66 -12.61 -14.00 -3.73
CA ARG A 66 -11.79 -15.04 -3.08
C ARG A 66 -12.59 -16.16 -2.43
N ARG A 67 -13.89 -15.95 -2.20
CA ARG A 67 -14.79 -16.96 -1.60
C ARG A 67 -15.49 -17.80 -2.66
N ARG A 68 -15.49 -17.36 -3.92
CA ARG A 68 -15.83 -18.20 -5.08
C ARG A 68 -14.60 -19.00 -5.51
#